data_AF-A0A1F4CTQ8-F1
#
_entry.id   AF-A0A1F4CTQ8-F1
#
_cell.length_a   1.000
_cell.length_b   1.000
_cell.length_c   1.000
_cell.angle_alpha   90.00
_cell.angle_beta   90.00
_cell.angle_gamma   90.00
#
_symmetry.space_group_name_H-M   'P 1'
#
loop_
_entity.id
_entity.type
_entity.pdbx_description
1 polymer ?
#
loop_
_entity_poly.entity_id
_entity_poly.type
_entity_poly.pdbx_seq_one_letter_code
_entity_poly.pdbx_strand_id
1 'polypeptide(L)' 'MTHVDKMVLAIRAIADALSERNMNLGEVERGLLLQALSRTGWNVTRAARFLGVSRDTLRYRIEKYRLKPSV' A
#
# COMPACT_ATOMS: atom_id res chain seq x y z
N MET A 1 -24.69 -23.98 -15.80
CA MET A 1 -24.10 -22.89 -15.00
C MET A 1 -24.10 -21.63 -15.85
N THR A 2 -24.93 -20.65 -15.47
CA THR A 2 -25.12 -19.43 -16.25
C THR A 2 -23.89 -18.53 -16.16
N HIS A 3 -23.76 -17.59 -17.11
CA HIS A 3 -22.67 -16.62 -17.10
C HIS A 3 -22.65 -15.78 -15.81
N VAL A 4 -23.84 -15.58 -15.21
CA VAL A 4 -24.04 -14.88 -13.93
C VAL A 4 -23.48 -15.70 -12.76
N ASP A 5 -23.70 -17.02 -12.73
CA ASP A 5 -23.18 -17.90 -11.68
C ASP A 5 -21.64 -17.88 -11.63
N LYS A 6 -20.98 -17.86 -12.78
CA LYS A 6 -19.51 -17.75 -12.88
C LYS A 6 -18.99 -16.41 -12.36
N MET A 7 -19.72 -15.32 -12.61
CA MET A 7 -19.36 -13.98 -12.16
C MET A 7 -19.53 -13.83 -10.65
N VAL A 8 -20.62 -14.36 -10.08
CA VAL A 8 -20.84 -14.39 -8.63
C VAL A 8 -19.73 -15.19 -7.93
N LEU A 9 -19.32 -16.33 -8.50
CA LEU A 9 -18.23 -17.14 -7.96
C LEU A 9 -16.88 -16.38 -8.00
N ALA A 10 -16.61 -15.65 -9.08
CA ALA A 10 -15.39 -14.84 -9.21
C ALA A 10 -15.36 -13.68 -8.21
N ILE A 11 -16.47 -12.98 -8.02
CA ILE A 11 -16.59 -11.89 -7.02
C ILE A 11 -16.35 -12.43 -5.61
N ARG A 12 -16.90 -13.61 -5.30
CA ARG A 12 -16.72 -14.26 -3.99
C ARG A 12 -15.27 -14.70 -3.77
N ALA A 13 -14.63 -15.31 -4.77
CA ALA A 13 -13.22 -15.68 -4.70
C ALA A 13 -12.29 -14.46 -4.53
N ILE A 14 -12.63 -13.32 -5.16
CA ILE A 14 -11.89 -12.07 -4.96
C ILE A 14 -12.11 -11.53 -3.55
N ALA A 15 -13.35 -11.52 -3.05
CA ALA A 15 -13.66 -11.08 -1.69
C ALA A 15 -12.98 -11.96 -0.62
N ASP A 16 -12.98 -13.27 -0.83
CA ASP A 16 -12.31 -14.24 0.06
C ASP A 16 -10.79 -14.06 0.01
N ALA A 17 -10.18 -13.87 -1.18
CA ALA A 17 -8.76 -13.56 -1.29
C ALA A 17 -8.35 -12.22 -0.65
N LEU A 18 -9.25 -11.24 -0.68
CA LEU A 18 -9.09 -9.96 0.03
C LEU A 18 -9.28 -10.12 1.55
N SER A 19 -10.06 -11.10 2.00
CA SER A 19 -10.31 -11.40 3.41
C SER A 19 -9.25 -12.33 4.02
N GLU A 20 -8.70 -13.27 3.25
CA GLU A 20 -7.63 -14.20 3.65
C GLU A 20 -6.27 -13.51 3.73
N ARG A 21 -6.04 -12.54 2.84
CA ARG A 21 -5.01 -11.54 3.06
C ARG A 21 -5.56 -10.62 4.15
N ASN A 22 -5.25 -10.91 5.41
CA ASN A 22 -5.34 -9.95 6.52
C ASN A 22 -4.43 -8.73 6.23
N MET A 23 -4.72 -7.98 5.17
CA MET A 23 -4.05 -6.74 4.79
C MET A 23 -4.49 -5.72 5.81
N ASN A 24 -3.73 -5.69 6.89
CA ASN A 24 -3.84 -4.64 7.87
C ASN A 24 -3.61 -3.32 7.14
N LEU A 25 -4.44 -2.31 7.41
CA LEU A 25 -4.29 -0.96 6.88
C LEU A 25 -2.83 -0.46 7.01
N GLY A 26 -2.13 -0.86 8.09
CA GLY A 26 -0.72 -0.56 8.28
C GLY A 26 0.23 -1.16 7.24
N GLU A 27 -0.07 -2.34 6.70
CA GLU A 27 0.74 -2.98 5.65
C GLU A 27 0.51 -2.33 4.29
N VAL A 28 -0.75 -2.01 3.97
CA VAL A 28 -1.09 -1.25 2.76
C VAL A 28 -0.39 0.10 2.78
N GLU A 29 -0.49 0.80 3.90
CA GLU A 29 0.19 2.08 4.09
C GLU A 29 1.71 1.94 3.97
N ARG A 30 2.31 0.95 4.64
CA ARG A 30 3.74 0.64 4.54
C ARG A 30 4.18 0.42 3.08
N GLY A 31 3.37 -0.30 2.30
CA GLY A 31 3.60 -0.53 0.88
C GLY A 31 3.61 0.76 0.06
N LEU A 32 2.64 1.65 0.29
CA LEU A 32 2.55 2.95 -0.40
C LEU A 32 3.76 3.84 -0.08
N LEU A 33 4.17 3.88 1.19
CA LEU A 33 5.35 4.64 1.63
C LEU A 33 6.62 4.13 0.94
N LEU A 34 6.85 2.82 0.93
CA LEU A 34 8.02 2.22 0.27
C LEU A 34 8.02 2.47 -1.23
N GLN A 35 6.89 2.34 -1.92
CA GLN A 35 6.81 2.61 -3.36
C GLN A 35 7.13 4.08 -3.67
N ALA A 36 6.57 5.02 -2.90
CA ALA A 36 6.86 6.44 -3.09
C ALA A 36 8.33 6.76 -2.83
N LEU A 37 8.91 6.24 -1.75
CA LEU A 37 10.32 6.44 -1.40
C LEU A 37 11.24 5.84 -2.46
N SER A 38 11.01 4.61 -2.90
CA SER A 38 11.83 3.98 -3.95
C SER A 38 11.74 4.74 -5.27
N ARG A 39 10.54 5.16 -5.70
CA ARG A 39 10.34 5.92 -6.96
C ARG A 39 11.04 7.28 -6.95
N THR A 40 11.27 7.87 -5.78
CA THR A 40 11.94 9.17 -5.65
C THR A 40 13.40 9.05 -5.24
N GLY A 41 13.98 7.85 -5.21
CA GLY A 41 15.36 7.63 -4.77
C GLY A 41 15.55 8.02 -3.30
N TRP A 42 14.57 7.72 -2.46
CA TRP A 42 14.52 8.05 -1.03
C TRP A 42 14.53 9.55 -0.73
N ASN A 43 14.17 10.40 -1.70
CA ASN A 43 13.95 11.82 -1.46
C ASN A 43 12.60 12.03 -0.75
N VAL A 44 12.66 12.28 0.57
CA VAL A 44 11.48 12.45 1.43
C VAL A 44 10.58 13.59 0.97
N THR A 45 11.13 14.75 0.58
CA THR A 45 10.29 15.89 0.14
C THR A 45 9.54 15.54 -1.15
N ARG A 46 10.20 14.87 -2.09
CA ARG A 46 9.58 14.45 -3.36
C ARG A 46 8.56 13.33 -3.15
N ALA A 47 8.84 12.37 -2.27
CA ALA A 47 7.91 11.29 -1.91
C ALA A 47 6.67 11.83 -1.19
N ALA A 48 6.83 12.81 -0.30
CA ALA A 48 5.71 13.44 0.41
C ALA A 48 4.77 14.15 -0.58
N ARG A 49 5.35 14.94 -1.50
CA ARG A 49 4.61 15.57 -2.60
C ARG A 49 3.92 14.54 -3.50
N PHE A 50 4.59 13.43 -3.80
CA PHE A 50 4.02 12.33 -4.60
C PHE A 50 2.80 11.69 -3.93
N LEU A 51 2.81 11.56 -2.60
CA LEU A 51 1.71 11.01 -1.81
C LEU A 51 0.66 12.05 -1.38
N GLY A 52 0.86 13.35 -1.70
CA GLY A 52 -0.06 14.42 -1.30
C GLY A 52 -0.08 14.71 0.21
N VAL A 53 1.01 14.42 0.92
CA VAL A 53 1.14 14.66 2.37
C VAL A 53 2.26 15.64 2.68
N SER A 54 2.28 16.17 3.90
CA SER A 54 3.40 17.00 4.35
C SER A 54 4.68 16.17 4.50
N ARG A 55 5.84 16.83 4.37
CA ARG A 55 7.15 16.20 4.64
C ARG A 55 7.23 15.64 6.07
N ASP A 56 6.67 16.34 7.05
CA ASP A 56 6.68 15.93 8.45
C ASP A 56 5.83 14.68 8.68
N THR A 57 4.65 14.61 8.05
CA THR A 57 3.81 13.41 8.06
C THR A 57 4.57 12.23 7.48
N LEU A 58 5.22 12.39 6.33
CA LEU A 58 5.98 11.29 5.73
C LEU A 58 7.15 10.85 6.62
N ARG A 59 7.89 11.79 7.23
CA ARG A 59 8.99 11.47 8.16
C ARG A 59 8.50 10.67 9.36
N TYR A 60 7.43 11.10 10.00
CA TYR A 60 6.81 10.38 11.11
C TYR A 60 6.42 8.95 10.72
N ARG A 61 5.85 8.77 9.52
CA ARG A 61 5.48 7.44 9.02
C ARG A 61 6.71 6.57 8.74
N ILE A 62 7.78 7.13 8.18
CA ILE A 62 9.06 6.41 7.98
C ILE A 62 9.60 5.89 9.32
N GLU A 63 9.60 6.72 10.36
CA GLU A 63 10.04 6.35 11.71
C GLU A 63 9.13 5.29 12.32
N LYS A 64 7.81 5.50 12.26
CA LYS A 64 6.78 4.58 12.77
C LYS A 64 6.92 3.18 12.18
N TYR A 65 7.14 3.07 10.87
CA TYR A 65 7.30 1.79 10.17
C TYR A 65 8.76 1.33 10.04
N ARG A 66 9.71 2.07 10.62
CA ARG A 66 11.16 1.80 10.59
C ARG A 66 11.67 1.53 9.17
N LEU A 67 11.24 2.33 8.20
CA LEU A 67 11.60 2.15 6.79
C LEU A 67 13.05 2.54 6.53
N LYS A 68 13.76 1.73 5.76
CA LYS A 68 15.15 1.96 5.37
C LYS A 68 15.37 1.59 3.91
N PRO A 69 16.29 2.27 3.20
CA PRO A 69 16.70 1.84 1.87
C PRO A 69 17.20 0.41 1.93
N SER A 70 16.73 -0.41 1.00
CA SER A 70 17.33 -1.70 0.70
C SER A 70 18.58 -1.38 -0.14
N VAL A 71 19.71 -1.22 0.53
CA VAL A 71 21.03 -1.09 -0.09
C VAL A 71 21.53 -2.47 -0.49
#